data_AF-A0A3B0PMT4-F1
#
_entry.id   AF-A0A3B0PMT4-F1
#
_cell.length_a   1.000
_cell.length_b   1.000
_cell.length_c   1.000
_cell.angle_alpha   90.00
_cell.angle_beta   90.00
_cell.angle_gamma   90.00
#
_symmetry.space_group_name_H-M   'P 1'
#
loop_
_entity.id
_entity.type
_entity.pdbx_description
1 polymer ?
#
loop_
_entity_poly.entity_id
_entity_poly.type
_entity_poly.pdbx_seq_one_letter_code
_entity_poly.pdbx_strand_id
1 'polypeptide(L)' 'MLSLAIQQKLTLPQIALMDFYFLPHFNKPFNFVIQTILNALNLNYSKK' A
#
# COMPACT_ATOMS: atom_id res chain seq x y z
N MET A 1 3.00 -3.07 10.77
CA MET A 1 2.74 -1.99 9.79
C MET A 1 1.40 -1.29 10.04
N LEU A 2 0.24 -1.91 9.75
CA LEU A 2 -1.07 -1.22 9.85
C LEU A 2 -1.40 -0.68 11.25
N SER A 3 -1.11 -1.43 12.31
CA SER A 3 -1.34 -0.97 13.70
C SER A 3 -0.57 0.33 14.02
N LEU A 4 0.68 0.45 13.58
CA LEU A 4 1.49 1.67 13.75
C LEU A 4 0.93 2.84 12.91
N ALA A 5 0.50 2.56 11.68
CA ALA A 5 -0.10 3.57 10.81
C ALA A 5 -1.40 4.15 11.41
N ILE A 6 -2.22 3.31 12.05
CA ILE A 6 -3.44 3.75 12.76
C ILE A 6 -3.07 4.58 13.99
N GLN A 7 -2.08 4.14 14.78
CA GLN A 7 -1.61 4.86 15.96
C GLN A 7 -1.11 6.27 15.62
N GLN A 8 -0.40 6.41 14.49
CA GLN A 8 0.12 7.69 13.98
C GLN A 8 -0.91 8.51 13.19
N LYS A 9 -2.15 8.00 13.03
CA LYS A 9 -3.22 8.64 12.24
C LYS A 9 -2.77 9.00 10.81
N LEU A 10 -2.02 8.11 10.16
CA LEU A 10 -1.55 8.33 8.80
C LEU A 10 -2.72 8.38 7.81
N THR A 11 -2.60 9.26 6.82
CA THR A 11 -3.59 9.35 5.73
C THR A 11 -3.35 8.25 4.69
N LEU A 12 -4.38 7.88 3.93
CA LEU A 12 -4.27 6.90 2.84
C LEU A 12 -3.07 7.16 1.89
N PRO A 13 -2.87 8.38 1.35
CA PRO A 13 -1.73 8.63 0.46
C PRO A 13 -0.37 8.47 1.15
N GLN A 14 -0.26 8.79 2.45
CA GLN A 14 0.98 8.55 3.20
C GLN A 14 1.30 7.06 3.33
N ILE A 15 0.28 6.22 3.55
CA ILE A 15 0.47 4.76 3.62
C ILE A 15 0.76 4.18 2.23
N ALA A 16 0.18 4.74 1.17
CA ALA A 16 0.46 4.31 -0.21
C ALA A 16 1.91 4.61 -0.66
N LEU A 17 2.48 5.72 -0.17
CA LEU A 17 3.85 6.17 -0.47
C LEU A 17 4.89 5.63 0.53
N MET A 18 4.45 4.82 1.49
CA MET A 18 5.33 4.21 2.48
C MET A 18 6.19 3.14 1.82
N ASP A 19 7.48 3.07 2.18
CA ASP A 19 8.37 2.05 1.62
C ASP A 19 7.99 0.66 2.11
N PHE A 20 7.54 -0.19 1.19
CA PHE A 20 7.32 -1.61 1.43
C PHE A 20 8.51 -2.40 0.90
N TYR A 21 9.11 -3.21 1.76
CA TYR A 21 10.18 -4.11 1.36
C TYR A 21 9.69 -5.09 0.29
N PHE A 22 10.40 -5.17 -0.84
CA PHE A 22 10.10 -6.08 -1.93
C PHE A 22 11.25 -7.08 -2.12
N LEU A 23 10.90 -8.37 -2.15
CA LEU A 23 11.80 -9.45 -2.50
C LEU A 23 11.14 -10.29 -3.61
N PRO A 24 11.75 -10.42 -4.80
CA PRO A 24 11.13 -11.04 -5.98
C PRO A 24 10.54 -12.44 -5.77
N HIS A 25 11.04 -13.17 -4.77
CA HIS A 25 10.63 -14.54 -4.46
C HIS A 25 9.59 -14.64 -3.34
N PHE A 26 9.29 -13.53 -2.64
CA PHE A 26 8.43 -13.52 -1.46
C PHE A 26 7.18 -12.67 -1.61
N ASN A 27 7.25 -11.55 -2.34
CA ASN A 27 6.10 -10.69 -2.55
C ASN A 27 6.12 -10.05 -3.95
N LYS A 28 5.03 -9.37 -4.29
CA LYS A 28 4.92 -8.60 -5.54
C LYS A 28 5.42 -7.17 -5.29
N PRO A 29 5.90 -6.46 -6.33
CA PRO A 29 6.37 -5.07 -6.20
C PRO A 29 5.30 -4.17 -5.60
N PHE A 30 4.05 -4.35 -6.04
CA PHE A 30 2.89 -3.77 -5.38
C PHE A 30 2.36 -4.73 -4.32
N ASN A 31 2.51 -4.31 -3.07
CA ASN A 31 2.00 -5.06 -1.93
C ASN A 31 0.47 -4.97 -1.87
N PHE A 32 -0.19 -5.98 -1.31
CA PHE A 32 -1.66 -6.04 -1.20
C PHE A 32 -2.24 -4.81 -0.49
N VAL A 33 -1.52 -4.32 0.53
CA VAL A 33 -1.91 -3.12 1.27
C VAL A 33 -1.94 -1.89 0.37
N ILE A 34 -0.88 -1.65 -0.41
CA ILE A 34 -0.81 -0.53 -1.36
C ILE A 34 -1.94 -0.63 -2.38
N GLN A 35 -2.17 -1.82 -2.94
CA GLN A 35 -3.20 -2.03 -3.94
C GLN A 35 -4.61 -1.74 -3.40
N THR A 36 -4.88 -2.11 -2.14
CA THR A 36 -6.16 -1.83 -1.49
C THR A 36 -6.36 -0.33 -1.26
N ILE A 37 -5.30 0.37 -0.86
CA ILE A 37 -5.33 1.83 -0.66
C ILE A 37 -5.52 2.56 -1.99
N LEU A 38 -4.81 2.15 -3.04
CA LEU A 38 -4.95 2.70 -4.38
C LEU A 38 -6.39 2.54 -4.90
N ASN A 39 -7.00 1.36 -4.70
CA ASN A 39 -8.41 1.14 -5.03
C ASN A 39 -9.35 2.05 -4.22
N ALA A 40 -9.09 2.23 -2.92
CA ALA A 40 -9.87 3.15 -2.08
C ALA A 40 -9.75 4.63 -2.54
N LEU A 41 -8.61 4.98 -3.15
CA LEU A 41 -8.38 6.29 -3.77
C LEU A 41 -8.90 6.37 -5.21
N ASN A 42 -9.59 5.34 -5.72
CA ASN A 42 -10.01 5.20 -7.13
C ASN A 42 -8.84 5.26 -8.15
N LEU A 43 -7.61 5.00 -7.69
CA LEU A 43 -6.41 4.92 -8.51
C LEU A 43 -6.17 3.46 -8.89
N ASN A 44 -6.65 3.05 -10.07
CA ASN A 44 -6.47 1.68 -10.53
C ASN A 44 -5.09 1.51 -11.20
N TYR A 45 -4.14 0.90 -10.49
CA TYR A 45 -2.82 0.55 -11.05
C TYR A 45 -2.90 -0.60 -12.07
N SER A 46 -3.89 -1.48 -11.94
CA SER A 46 -4.09 -2.63 -12.84
C SER A 46 -5.45 -2.52 -13.53
N LYS A 47 -5.56 -1.65 -14.54
CA LYS A 47 -6.55 -1.87 -15.60
C LYS A 47 -6.02 -3.00 -16.48
N LYS A 48 -6.58 -4.19 -16.33
CA LYS A 48 -6.75 -5.11 -17.45
C LYS A 48 -8.10 -4.82 -18.08
#